data_AF-A0A6J8A538-F1
#
_entry.id   AF-A0A6J8A538-F1
#
_cell.length_a   1.000
_cell.length_b   1.000
_cell.length_c   1.000
_cell.angle_alpha   90.00
_cell.angle_beta   90.00
_cell.angle_gamma   90.00
#
_symmetry.space_group_name_H-M   'P 1'
#
loop_
_entity.id
_entity.type
_entity.pdbx_description
1 polymer ?
#
loop_
_entity_poly.entity_id
_entity_poly.type
_entity_poly.pdbx_seq_one_letter_code
_entity_poly.pdbx_strand_id
1 'polypeptide(L)'
;MTGKFQLVTTGACDFTIFDRKTKYITLKYQNTEELVEHLIKSYREIIEILKGLSPGSRATIIEIPYFSIEAWNKAHKHKNPEIFREQDHQLEHQLLEVNKAIRNINQENQRFSPNFNIDLYRTSARQQRTYQRETASYRHGATKSRRLYNLCLLQDRIHPNIHLTKAWLMKLTRWIARLLG
;
A
#
# COMPACT_ATOMS: atom_id res chain seq x y z
N MET A 1 -21.29 19.90 -14.44
CA MET A 1 -21.29 18.42 -14.54
C MET A 1 -20.68 17.87 -13.26
N THR A 2 -21.43 17.14 -12.44
CA THR A 2 -20.88 16.43 -11.28
C THR A 2 -20.13 15.19 -11.79
N GLY A 3 -18.81 15.30 -11.92
CA GLY A 3 -17.98 14.15 -12.29
C GLY A 3 -18.17 13.03 -11.26
N LYS A 4 -18.40 11.79 -11.72
CA LYS A 4 -18.42 10.62 -10.85
C LYS A 4 -16.98 10.19 -10.59
N PHE A 5 -16.60 10.09 -9.32
CA PHE A 5 -15.27 9.64 -8.91
C PHE A 5 -15.40 8.25 -8.28
N GLN A 6 -14.44 7.39 -8.58
CA GLN A 6 -14.41 6.03 -8.06
C GLN A 6 -13.02 5.77 -7.47
N LEU A 7 -13.00 5.28 -6.24
CA LEU A 7 -11.78 4.95 -5.52
C LEU A 7 -11.63 3.44 -5.46
N VAL A 8 -10.49 2.94 -5.90
CA VAL A 8 -10.19 1.51 -5.91
C VAL A 8 -9.14 1.23 -4.83
N THR A 9 -9.51 0.42 -3.84
CA THR A 9 -8.63 -0.06 -2.77
C THR A 9 -8.60 -1.58 -2.77
N THR A 10 -7.62 -2.15 -3.45
CA THR A 10 -7.40 -3.60 -3.53
C THR A 10 -5.92 -3.90 -3.73
N GLY A 11 -5.50 -5.13 -3.48
CA GLY A 11 -4.12 -5.59 -3.69
C GLY A 11 -3.39 -6.06 -2.43
N ALA A 12 -3.80 -5.65 -1.22
CA ALA A 12 -3.07 -5.97 0.00
C ALA A 12 -2.98 -7.49 0.27
N CYS A 13 -4.07 -8.22 -0.01
CA CYS A 13 -4.12 -9.67 0.14
C CYS A 13 -3.29 -10.42 -0.91
N ASP A 14 -2.89 -9.78 -2.01
CA ASP A 14 -2.14 -10.42 -3.08
C ASP A 14 -0.67 -10.65 -2.72
N PHE A 15 -0.14 -9.94 -1.72
CA PHE A 15 1.23 -10.11 -1.25
C PHE A 15 1.42 -11.36 -0.39
N THR A 16 0.36 -11.83 0.27
CA THR A 16 0.47 -12.84 1.32
C THR A 16 -0.47 -14.01 1.12
N ILE A 17 -0.06 -15.19 1.56
CA ILE A 17 -0.91 -16.37 1.68
C ILE A 17 -1.15 -16.69 3.15
N PHE A 18 -2.39 -16.99 3.52
CA PHE A 18 -2.75 -17.45 4.86
C PHE A 18 -2.79 -18.97 4.92
N ASP A 19 -1.90 -19.57 5.70
CA ASP A 19 -1.91 -21.00 5.96
C ASP A 19 -2.98 -21.33 7.01
N ARG A 20 -4.02 -22.06 6.59
CA ARG A 20 -5.13 -22.45 7.47
C ARG A 20 -4.73 -23.41 8.59
N LYS A 21 -3.64 -24.19 8.43
CA LYS A 21 -3.14 -25.14 9.44
C LYS A 21 -2.41 -24.40 10.55
N THR A 22 -1.49 -23.53 10.18
CA THR A 22 -0.66 -22.79 11.14
C THR A 22 -1.30 -21.49 11.63
N LYS A 23 -2.31 -20.98 10.92
CA LYS A 23 -2.96 -19.68 11.16
C LYS A 23 -2.01 -18.50 11.01
N TYR A 24 -1.02 -18.63 10.13
CA TYR A 24 -0.01 -17.61 9.88
C TYR A 24 -0.05 -17.15 8.42
N ILE A 25 0.47 -15.94 8.19
CA ILE A 25 0.67 -15.44 6.84
C ILE A 25 2.14 -15.58 6.44
N THR A 26 2.36 -15.85 5.16
CA THR A 26 3.69 -15.82 4.53
C THR A 26 3.61 -15.05 3.22
N LEU A 27 4.76 -14.65 2.68
CA LEU A 27 4.81 -14.01 1.37
C LEU A 27 4.38 -14.99 0.28
N LYS A 28 3.50 -14.53 -0.61
CA LYS A 28 2.95 -15.34 -1.72
C LYS A 28 3.89 -15.39 -2.91
N TYR A 29 4.44 -14.25 -3.31
CA TYR A 29 5.30 -14.13 -4.48
C TYR A 29 6.75 -13.96 -4.07
N GLN A 30 7.64 -14.78 -4.63
CA GLN A 30 9.08 -14.59 -4.46
C GLN A 30 9.65 -13.63 -5.51
N ASN A 31 9.09 -13.65 -6.73
CA ASN A 31 9.47 -12.72 -7.78
C ASN A 31 8.65 -11.42 -7.65
N THR A 32 9.33 -10.27 -7.54
CA THR A 32 8.66 -8.95 -7.47
C THR A 32 8.00 -8.58 -8.79
N GLU A 33 8.63 -8.88 -9.92
CA GLU A 33 8.11 -8.55 -11.26
C GLU A 33 6.81 -9.30 -11.52
N GLU A 34 6.75 -10.59 -11.19
CA GLU A 34 5.53 -11.41 -11.35
C GLU A 34 4.33 -10.82 -10.59
N LEU A 35 4.53 -10.43 -9.32
CA LEU A 35 3.49 -9.78 -8.52
C LEU A 35 3.05 -8.44 -9.12
N VAL A 36 4.02 -7.61 -9.53
CA VAL A 36 3.76 -6.28 -10.09
C VAL A 36 2.98 -6.41 -11.40
N GLU A 37 3.37 -7.31 -12.31
CA GLU A 37 2.66 -7.57 -13.56
C GLU A 37 1.24 -8.06 -13.31
N HIS A 38 1.06 -9.00 -12.38
CA HIS A 38 -0.25 -9.51 -11.99
C HIS A 38 -1.19 -8.38 -11.52
N LEU A 39 -0.73 -7.56 -10.56
CA LEU A 39 -1.54 -6.46 -10.02
C LEU A 39 -1.80 -5.35 -11.03
N ILE A 40 -0.80 -4.96 -11.84
CA ILE A 40 -0.98 -3.96 -12.91
C ILE A 40 -2.05 -4.43 -13.89
N LYS A 41 -2.03 -5.70 -14.31
CA LYS A 41 -3.03 -6.26 -15.20
C LYS A 41 -4.43 -6.13 -14.59
N SER A 42 -4.61 -6.58 -13.35
CA SER A 42 -5.90 -6.48 -12.65
C SER A 42 -6.37 -5.03 -12.48
N TYR A 43 -5.47 -4.10 -12.16
CA TYR A 43 -5.80 -2.68 -12.04
C TYR A 43 -6.26 -2.06 -13.36
N ARG A 44 -5.60 -2.38 -14.47
CA ARG A 44 -6.03 -1.94 -15.81
C ARG A 44 -7.39 -2.51 -16.17
N GLU A 45 -7.62 -3.79 -15.93
CA GLU A 45 -8.93 -4.43 -16.15
C GLU A 45 -10.04 -3.75 -15.34
N ILE A 46 -9.80 -3.48 -14.05
CA ILE A 46 -10.75 -2.76 -13.20
C ILE A 46 -11.06 -1.37 -13.80
N ILE A 47 -10.04 -0.60 -14.19
CA ILE A 47 -10.24 0.72 -14.78
C ILE A 47 -11.11 0.65 -16.04
N GLU A 48 -10.84 -0.30 -16.94
CA GLU A 48 -11.62 -0.47 -18.17
C GLU A 48 -13.08 -0.86 -17.89
N ILE A 49 -13.31 -1.77 -16.94
CA ILE A 49 -14.67 -2.12 -16.49
C ILE A 49 -15.40 -0.89 -15.95
N LEU A 50 -14.75 -0.10 -15.09
CA LEU A 50 -15.35 1.08 -14.47
C LEU A 50 -15.67 2.17 -15.50
N LYS A 51 -14.81 2.35 -16.52
CA LYS A 51 -15.07 3.24 -17.66
C LYS A 51 -16.30 2.80 -18.46
N GLY A 52 -16.45 1.49 -18.71
CA GLY A 52 -17.61 0.94 -19.41
C GLY A 52 -18.91 1.08 -18.64
N LEU A 53 -18.90 0.83 -17.33
CA LEU A 53 -20.09 0.92 -16.47
C LEU A 53 -20.55 2.34 -16.19
N SER A 54 -19.62 3.30 -16.14
CA SER A 54 -19.94 4.70 -15.90
C SER A 54 -19.10 5.59 -16.82
N PRO A 55 -19.55 5.83 -18.06
CA PRO A 55 -18.89 6.75 -18.98
C PRO A 55 -18.67 8.12 -18.34
N GLY A 56 -17.46 8.66 -18.50
CA GLY A 56 -17.05 9.93 -17.87
C GLY A 56 -16.69 9.83 -16.39
N SER A 57 -16.79 8.65 -15.76
CA SER A 57 -16.26 8.44 -14.42
C SER A 57 -14.73 8.42 -14.39
N ARG A 58 -14.19 8.75 -13.22
CA ARG A 58 -12.76 8.86 -12.99
C ARG A 58 -12.37 7.88 -11.90
N ALA A 59 -11.69 6.80 -12.28
CA ALA A 59 -11.13 5.86 -11.34
C ALA A 59 -9.78 6.38 -10.79
N THR A 60 -9.53 6.18 -9.51
CA THR A 60 -8.23 6.44 -8.88
C THR A 60 -7.90 5.27 -7.96
N ILE A 61 -6.75 4.66 -8.19
CA ILE A 61 -6.27 3.55 -7.38
C ILE A 61 -5.54 4.12 -6.17
N ILE A 62 -5.90 3.63 -4.98
CA ILE A 62 -5.28 4.02 -3.73
C ILE A 62 -4.04 3.16 -3.50
N GLU A 63 -2.93 3.80 -3.13
CA GLU A 63 -1.70 3.08 -2.75
C GLU A 63 -1.95 2.12 -1.58
N ILE A 64 -1.27 0.99 -1.60
CA ILE A 64 -1.36 -0.03 -0.56
C ILE A 64 -0.52 0.44 0.64
N PRO A 65 -1.11 0.50 1.85
CA PRO A 65 -0.37 0.84 3.05
C PRO A 65 0.74 -0.17 3.37
N TYR A 66 1.88 0.28 3.89
CA TYR A 66 2.90 -0.63 4.39
C TYR A 66 2.41 -1.46 5.58
N PHE A 67 2.73 -2.76 5.58
CA PHE A 67 2.43 -3.69 6.65
C PHE A 67 3.58 -4.70 6.84
N SER A 68 3.46 -5.60 7.83
CA SER A 68 4.53 -6.55 8.17
C SER A 68 3.97 -7.93 8.51
N ILE A 69 4.51 -8.95 7.85
CA ILE A 69 4.28 -10.37 8.10
C ILE A 69 4.79 -10.76 9.49
N GLU A 70 6.01 -10.37 9.85
CA GLU A 70 6.58 -10.65 11.18
C GLU A 70 5.68 -10.06 12.28
N ALA A 71 5.30 -8.79 12.14
CA ALA A 71 4.52 -8.10 13.16
C ALA A 71 3.12 -8.70 13.28
N TRP A 72 2.48 -9.05 12.16
CA TRP A 72 1.19 -9.73 12.15
C TRP A 72 1.30 -11.10 12.81
N ASN A 73 2.27 -11.93 12.42
CA ASN A 73 2.48 -13.27 13.00
C ASN A 73 2.83 -13.19 14.50
N LYS A 74 3.59 -12.18 14.93
CA LYS A 74 3.85 -11.89 16.34
C LYS A 74 2.56 -11.53 17.10
N ALA A 75 1.70 -10.70 16.52
CA ALA A 75 0.40 -10.39 17.11
C ALA A 75 -0.47 -11.65 17.25
N HIS A 76 -0.34 -12.58 16.31
CA HIS A 76 -1.01 -13.89 16.27
C HIS A 76 -0.23 -15.00 17.00
N LYS A 77 0.65 -14.64 17.93
CA LYS A 77 1.32 -15.57 18.87
C LYS A 77 2.21 -16.61 18.20
N HIS A 78 2.77 -16.33 17.02
CA HIS A 78 3.85 -17.15 16.47
C HIS A 78 5.02 -17.20 17.47
N LYS A 79 5.59 -18.37 17.73
CA LYS A 79 6.63 -18.57 18.76
C LYS A 79 7.96 -17.90 18.42
N ASN A 80 8.30 -17.85 17.14
CA ASN A 80 9.54 -17.28 16.62
C ASN A 80 9.25 -16.41 15.39
N PRO A 81 8.60 -15.23 15.53
CA PRO A 81 8.19 -14.40 14.41
C PRO A 81 9.39 -13.82 13.62
N GLU A 82 10.58 -13.79 14.21
CA GLU A 82 11.80 -13.26 13.61
C GLU A 82 12.24 -14.02 12.34
N ILE A 83 11.73 -15.25 12.13
CA ILE A 83 11.97 -16.00 10.89
C ILE A 83 11.39 -15.32 9.65
N PHE A 84 10.41 -14.43 9.82
CA PHE A 84 9.75 -13.71 8.72
C PHE A 84 10.47 -12.40 8.36
N ARG A 85 11.61 -12.08 8.99
CA ARG A 85 12.36 -10.85 8.72
C ARG A 85 12.72 -10.68 7.25
N GLU A 86 13.21 -11.74 6.62
CA GLU A 86 13.60 -11.70 5.21
C GLU A 86 12.39 -11.48 4.30
N GLN A 87 11.26 -12.13 4.62
CA GLN A 87 10.00 -11.93 3.89
C GLN A 87 9.51 -10.48 4.00
N ASP A 88 9.68 -9.83 5.16
CA ASP A 88 9.34 -8.42 5.32
C ASP A 88 10.23 -7.50 4.47
N HIS A 89 11.52 -7.80 4.31
CA HIS A 89 12.41 -7.04 3.43
C HIS A 89 11.96 -7.12 1.96
N GLN A 90 11.57 -8.32 1.53
CA GLN A 90 11.04 -8.56 0.20
C GLN A 90 9.64 -7.93 0.01
N LEU A 91 8.76 -8.06 1.00
CA LEU A 91 7.44 -7.41 1.02
C LEU A 91 7.57 -5.90 0.86
N GLU A 92 8.52 -5.28 1.56
CA GLU A 92 8.74 -3.84 1.48
C GLU A 92 9.12 -3.42 0.05
N HIS A 93 10.05 -4.15 -0.58
CA HIS A 93 10.45 -3.91 -1.96
C HIS A 93 9.27 -4.08 -2.92
N GLN A 94 8.46 -5.13 -2.74
CA GLN A 94 7.27 -5.36 -3.53
C GLN A 94 6.23 -4.25 -3.38
N LEU A 95 5.96 -3.80 -2.15
CA LEU A 95 5.03 -2.70 -1.87
C LEU A 95 5.51 -1.39 -2.52
N LEU A 96 6.82 -1.14 -2.51
CA LEU A 96 7.41 0.04 -3.16
C LEU A 96 7.17 0.02 -4.67
N GLU A 97 7.49 -1.08 -5.35
CA GLU A 97 7.34 -1.20 -6.80
C GLU A 97 5.86 -1.22 -7.23
N VAL A 98 4.99 -1.90 -6.49
CA VAL A 98 3.54 -1.87 -6.74
C VAL A 98 2.98 -0.45 -6.55
N ASN A 99 3.33 0.24 -5.46
CA ASN A 99 2.85 1.61 -5.25
C ASN A 99 3.39 2.59 -6.29
N LYS A 100 4.62 2.38 -6.79
CA LYS A 100 5.16 3.13 -7.93
C LYS A 100 4.35 2.86 -9.21
N ALA A 101 3.99 1.62 -9.49
CA ALA A 101 3.14 1.28 -10.62
C ALA A 101 1.74 1.90 -10.50
N ILE A 102 1.13 1.87 -9.31
CA ILE A 102 -0.15 2.54 -9.02
C ILE A 102 -0.07 4.04 -9.32
N ARG A 103 1.02 4.71 -8.90
CA ARG A 103 1.25 6.12 -9.20
C ARG A 103 1.31 6.38 -10.71
N ASN A 104 2.04 5.56 -11.45
CA ASN A 104 2.15 5.68 -12.91
C ASN A 104 0.77 5.53 -13.58
N ILE A 105 0.00 4.49 -13.20
CA ILE A 105 -1.36 4.28 -13.74
C ILE A 105 -2.27 5.47 -13.43
N ASN A 106 -2.23 6.00 -12.20
CA ASN A 106 -3.01 7.18 -11.86
C ASN A 106 -2.58 8.41 -12.68
N GLN A 107 -1.28 8.63 -12.86
CA GLN A 107 -0.74 9.73 -13.66
C GLN A 107 -1.13 9.63 -15.14
N GLU A 108 -1.07 8.44 -15.75
CA GLU A 108 -1.57 8.17 -17.11
C GLU A 108 -3.03 8.58 -17.27
N ASN A 109 -3.83 8.46 -16.20
CA ASN A 109 -5.24 8.85 -16.16
C ASN A 109 -5.45 10.30 -15.64
N GLN A 110 -4.39 11.09 -15.50
CA GLN A 110 -4.38 12.46 -14.96
C GLN A 110 -4.99 12.54 -13.56
N ARG A 111 -4.62 11.60 -12.68
CA ARG A 111 -5.08 11.51 -11.29
C ARG A 111 -3.91 11.47 -10.32
N PHE A 112 -4.22 11.87 -9.09
CA PHE A 112 -3.32 11.77 -7.94
C PHE A 112 -4.06 11.11 -6.79
N SER A 113 -3.52 10.05 -6.21
CA SER A 113 -4.09 9.44 -5.01
C SER A 113 -3.54 10.10 -3.74
N PRO A 114 -4.32 10.16 -2.65
CA PRO A 114 -3.77 10.54 -1.35
C PRO A 114 -2.74 9.51 -0.90
N ASN A 115 -1.57 9.97 -0.48
CA ASN A 115 -0.53 9.11 0.09
C ASN A 115 -0.84 8.83 1.56
N PHE A 116 -1.31 7.62 1.87
CA PHE A 116 -1.57 7.16 3.24
C PHE A 116 -0.32 6.64 3.96
N ASN A 117 0.67 6.19 3.19
CA ASN A 117 1.94 5.68 3.71
C ASN A 117 2.67 6.70 4.56
N ILE A 118 2.58 8.00 4.23
CA ILE A 118 3.18 9.09 5.03
C ILE A 118 2.68 9.13 6.48
N ASP A 119 1.44 8.70 6.73
CA ASP A 119 0.83 8.72 8.06
C ASP A 119 1.33 7.54 8.92
N LEU A 120 1.88 6.51 8.26
CA LEU A 120 2.53 5.38 8.93
C LEU A 120 3.98 5.68 9.28
N TYR A 121 4.59 6.78 8.84
CA TYR A 121 5.99 7.06 9.18
C TYR A 121 6.18 7.52 10.64
N ARG A 122 7.10 6.87 11.37
CA ARG A 122 7.66 7.34 12.65
C ARG A 122 8.45 8.62 12.35
N THR A 123 7.98 9.72 12.91
CA THR A 123 8.32 11.07 12.49
C THR A 123 9.73 11.53 12.87
N SER A 124 10.45 12.02 11.86
CA SER A 124 11.01 13.38 11.88
C SER A 124 10.86 13.98 10.47
N ALA A 125 10.65 15.30 10.36
CA ALA A 125 10.53 16.00 9.07
C ALA A 125 11.77 15.78 8.15
N ARG A 126 12.92 15.46 8.74
CA ARG A 126 14.16 15.09 8.05
C ARG A 126 14.09 13.69 7.41
N GLN A 127 13.42 12.74 8.06
CA GLN A 127 13.25 11.37 7.54
C GLN A 127 12.14 11.29 6.47
N GLN A 128 11.10 12.12 6.54
CA GLN A 128 10.14 12.27 5.43
C GLN A 128 10.80 12.73 4.13
N ARG A 129 11.76 13.67 4.22
CA ARG A 129 12.58 14.09 3.06
C ARG A 129 13.53 12.97 2.59
N THR A 130 13.92 12.08 3.49
CA THR A 130 14.78 10.93 3.16
C THR A 130 13.99 9.88 2.40
N TYR A 131 12.75 9.58 2.78
CA TYR A 131 11.86 8.73 1.97
C TYR A 131 11.66 9.29 0.55
N GLN A 132 11.37 10.58 0.41
CA GLN A 132 11.23 11.22 -0.91
C GLN A 132 12.51 11.07 -1.76
N ARG A 133 13.69 11.10 -1.13
CA ARG A 133 14.98 10.87 -1.78
C ARG A 133 15.25 9.40 -2.07
N GLU A 134 14.96 8.49 -1.14
CA GLU A 134 15.15 7.04 -1.30
C GLU A 134 14.23 6.48 -2.38
N THR A 135 12.97 6.93 -2.47
CA THR A 135 12.09 6.63 -3.61
C THR A 135 12.64 7.13 -4.95
N ALA A 136 13.54 8.12 -4.93
CA ALA A 136 14.18 8.69 -6.12
C ALA A 136 15.58 8.12 -6.41
N SER A 137 16.19 7.36 -5.48
CA SER A 137 17.61 6.97 -5.56
C SER A 137 17.91 5.53 -5.13
N TYR A 138 16.92 4.64 -5.18
CA TYR A 138 17.07 3.21 -4.84
C TYR A 138 18.04 2.51 -5.80
N ARG A 139 19.34 2.63 -5.52
CA ARG A 139 20.46 1.91 -6.13
C ARG A 139 21.26 1.29 -4.98
N HIS A 140 21.18 -0.04 -4.90
CA HIS A 140 22.02 -0.95 -4.10
C HIS A 140 22.00 -0.81 -2.57
N GLY A 141 21.30 -1.76 -1.93
CA GLY A 141 21.80 -2.46 -0.73
C GLY A 141 21.58 -1.77 0.62
N ALA A 142 20.85 -2.48 1.49
CA ALA A 142 20.64 -2.21 2.93
C ALA A 142 19.58 -1.14 3.30
N THR A 143 18.31 -1.55 3.34
CA THR A 143 17.23 -0.78 3.96
C THR A 143 17.24 -0.90 5.49
N LYS A 144 17.62 0.18 6.18
CA LYS A 144 17.34 0.41 7.61
C LYS A 144 15.87 0.80 7.87
N SER A 145 14.93 0.27 7.09
CA SER A 145 13.59 0.84 6.90
C SER A 145 12.53 0.40 7.93
N ARG A 146 12.69 -0.74 8.60
CA ARG A 146 11.71 -1.19 9.62
C ARG A 146 11.57 -0.25 10.82
N ARG A 147 12.56 0.61 11.06
CA ARG A 147 12.50 1.66 12.09
C ARG A 147 11.68 2.88 11.67
N LEU A 148 11.30 2.98 10.39
CA LEU A 148 10.63 4.15 9.82
C LEU A 148 9.11 4.07 9.92
N TYR A 149 8.49 2.91 10.13
CA TYR A 149 7.03 2.79 10.16
C TYR A 149 6.45 2.50 11.56
N ASN A 150 5.40 3.24 11.94
CA ASN A 150 4.64 3.07 13.16
C ASN A 150 3.50 2.06 12.94
N LEU A 151 3.87 0.79 12.82
CA LEU A 151 2.94 -0.32 12.66
C LEU A 151 2.01 -0.51 13.89
N CYS A 152 2.15 0.26 14.97
CA CYS A 152 1.17 0.31 16.07
C CYS A 152 -0.10 1.06 15.72
N LEU A 153 -0.08 1.86 14.64
CA LEU A 153 -1.28 2.47 14.09
C LEU A 153 -2.15 1.47 13.31
N LEU A 154 -1.64 0.26 13.08
CA LEU A 154 -2.35 -0.86 12.49
C LEU A 154 -2.78 -1.84 13.59
N GLN A 155 -4.08 -2.13 13.71
CA GLN A 155 -4.67 -2.90 14.82
C GLN A 155 -4.10 -4.32 14.93
N ASP A 156 -3.93 -4.98 13.80
CA ASP A 156 -3.37 -6.32 13.66
C ASP A 156 -2.06 -6.31 12.85
N ARG A 157 -1.46 -5.12 12.69
CA ARG A 157 -0.26 -4.87 11.88
C ARG A 157 -0.48 -4.91 10.37
N ILE A 158 -1.73 -5.01 9.90
CA ILE A 158 -2.14 -4.85 8.50
C ILE A 158 -3.24 -3.80 8.37
N HIS A 159 -4.31 -3.93 9.14
CA HIS A 159 -5.49 -3.07 9.07
C HIS A 159 -5.32 -1.82 9.92
N PRO A 160 -5.74 -0.62 9.47
CA PRO A 160 -5.67 0.60 10.27
C PRO A 160 -6.53 0.48 11.53
N ASN A 161 -6.03 0.99 12.65
CA ASN A 161 -6.83 1.13 13.87
C ASN A 161 -7.86 2.27 13.72
N ILE A 162 -8.78 2.39 14.66
CA ILE A 162 -9.87 3.38 14.59
C ILE A 162 -9.39 4.83 14.43
N HIS A 163 -8.25 5.20 15.02
CA HIS A 163 -7.70 6.56 14.92
C HIS A 163 -7.10 6.81 13.54
N LEU A 164 -6.33 5.86 13.03
CA LEU A 164 -5.75 5.94 11.68
C LEU A 164 -6.85 5.93 10.61
N THR A 165 -7.86 5.09 10.76
CA THR A 165 -9.04 5.06 9.88
C THR A 165 -9.76 6.40 9.83
N LYS A 166 -9.99 7.04 10.99
CA LYS A 166 -10.57 8.39 11.04
C LYS A 166 -9.69 9.42 10.34
N ALA A 167 -8.38 9.38 10.56
CA ALA A 167 -7.44 10.29 9.90
C ALA A 167 -7.44 10.12 8.38
N TRP A 168 -7.41 8.88 7.88
CA TRP A 168 -7.46 8.57 6.46
C TRP A 168 -8.80 8.96 5.82
N LEU A 169 -9.91 8.73 6.51
CA LEU A 169 -11.23 9.17 6.04
C LEU A 169 -11.28 10.69 5.88
N MET A 170 -10.81 11.46 6.87
CA MET A 170 -10.73 12.93 6.75
C MET A 170 -9.85 13.36 5.57
N LYS A 171 -8.73 12.68 5.35
CA LYS A 171 -7.83 12.94 4.22
C LYS A 171 -8.52 12.68 2.89
N LEU A 172 -9.29 11.58 2.78
CA LEU A 172 -10.11 11.27 1.62
C LEU A 172 -11.18 12.32 1.38
N THR A 173 -11.96 12.68 2.39
CA THR A 173 -13.01 13.69 2.25
C THR A 173 -12.45 15.03 1.77
N ARG A 174 -11.32 15.47 2.34
CA ARG A 174 -10.64 16.70 1.89
C ARG A 174 -10.12 16.60 0.47
N TRP A 175 -9.57 15.45 0.08
CA TRP A 175 -9.09 15.21 -1.27
C TRP A 175 -10.25 15.21 -2.29
N ILE A 176 -11.37 14.53 -1.98
CA ILE A 176 -12.58 14.53 -2.81
C ILE A 176 -13.15 15.94 -2.95
N ALA A 177 -13.23 16.71 -1.86
CA ALA A 177 -13.73 18.08 -1.89
C ALA A 177 -12.93 18.97 -2.86
N ARG A 178 -11.60 18.81 -2.91
CA ARG A 178 -10.72 19.53 -3.85
C ARG A 178 -10.88 19.12 -5.31
N LEU A 179 -11.49 17.96 -5.58
CA LEU A 179 -11.79 17.54 -6.95
C LEU A 179 -13.15 18.04 -7.43
N LEU A 180 -14.01 18.45 -6.51
CA LEU A 180 -15.38 18.90 -6.77
C LEU A 180 -15.52 20.43 -6.80
N GLY A 181 -14.69 21.15 -6.06
CA GLY A 181 -14.55 22.60 -6.13
C GLY A 181 -13.62 23.03 -7.25
#